data_AF-A0A1B7U9S8-F1
#
_entry.id   AF-A0A1B7U9S8-F1
#
_cell.length_a   1.000
_cell.length_b   1.000
_cell.length_c   1.000
_cell.angle_alpha   90.00
_cell.angle_beta   90.00
_cell.angle_gamma   90.00
#
_symmetry.space_group_name_H-M   'P 1'
#
loop_
_entity.id
_entity.type
_entity.pdbx_description
1 polymer ?
#
loop_
_entity_poly.entity_id
_entity_poly.type
_entity_poly.pdbx_seq_one_letter_code
_entity_poly.pdbx_strand_id
1 'polypeptide(L)'
;MLRADPVGPRITYYDDDTGERIELSAVTLANWAAKTGNLLRDELGAGPASRVAILLPAHWQTAAVLFGVWWIGAEAVLTGPAEPACDIALCTPERLDEADDAVSGGEVAVLSLDPFGRPVPDLPIGVTDYATAVRVHGDQIVAEARPGPALSGRSAEEVLADCQSSAAARGLTSSDRVLSGASWSGPAELVDGLLAIMAVGGSLVQVANADPTAQTRRIETEKVTRVL
;
A
#
# COMPACT_ATOMS: atom_id res chain seq x y z
N MET A 1 7.71 -0.02 13.72
CA MET A 1 8.51 0.58 12.62
C MET A 1 9.15 1.91 13.02
N LEU A 2 8.37 2.99 13.18
CA LEU A 2 8.91 4.33 13.51
C LEU A 2 9.75 4.40 14.80
N ARG A 3 9.40 3.60 15.81
CA ARG A 3 10.15 3.54 17.09
C ARG A 3 11.48 2.79 17.00
N ALA A 4 11.67 1.94 15.99
CA ALA A 4 12.84 1.06 15.88
C ALA A 4 13.93 1.70 15.02
N ASP A 5 13.57 2.13 13.81
CA ASP A 5 14.47 2.87 12.91
C ASP A 5 13.61 3.77 11.99
N PRO A 6 13.44 5.06 12.35
CA PRO A 6 12.59 5.97 11.61
C PRO A 6 13.19 6.39 10.26
N VAL A 7 14.53 6.45 10.15
CA VAL A 7 15.23 7.01 8.99
C VAL A 7 15.79 5.95 8.04
N GLY A 8 15.95 4.70 8.50
CA GLY A 8 16.40 3.61 7.66
C GLY A 8 15.43 3.25 6.53
N PRO A 9 15.95 2.66 5.44
CA PRO A 9 15.17 2.30 4.27
C PRO A 9 14.14 1.24 4.63
N ARG A 10 12.87 1.54 4.38
CA ARG A 10 11.77 0.64 4.72
C ARG A 10 11.22 -0.09 3.53
N ILE A 11 10.98 0.63 2.45
CA ILE A 11 10.59 0.09 1.16
C ILE A 11 11.53 0.70 0.11
N THR A 12 12.22 -0.16 -0.63
CA THR A 12 12.88 0.21 -1.88
C THR A 12 12.10 -0.45 -3.00
N TYR A 13 11.59 0.34 -3.94
CA TYR A 13 10.84 -0.15 -5.08
C TYR A 13 11.68 -0.03 -6.35
N TYR A 14 11.59 -1.05 -7.18
CA TYR A 14 12.16 -1.11 -8.52
C TYR A 14 11.08 -1.47 -9.53
N ASP A 15 11.18 -0.89 -10.72
CA ASP A 15 10.56 -1.42 -11.93
C ASP A 15 11.67 -1.61 -12.97
N ASP A 16 11.92 -2.87 -13.34
CA ASP A 16 13.01 -3.21 -14.26
C ASP A 16 12.68 -2.93 -15.74
N ASP A 17 11.41 -2.72 -16.08
CA ASP A 17 11.00 -2.33 -17.44
C ASP A 17 11.21 -0.82 -17.66
N THR A 18 10.88 -0.01 -16.67
CA THR A 18 11.03 1.46 -16.75
C THR A 18 12.38 1.97 -16.24
N GLY A 19 13.09 1.15 -15.46
CA GLY A 19 14.31 1.53 -14.74
C GLY A 19 14.06 2.37 -13.49
N GLU A 20 12.82 2.45 -13.02
CA GLU A 20 12.47 3.18 -11.79
C GLU A 20 13.20 2.59 -10.58
N ARG A 21 13.72 3.48 -9.72
CA ARG A 21 14.14 3.14 -8.36
C ARG A 21 13.72 4.25 -7.40
N ILE A 22 12.94 3.90 -6.38
CA ILE A 22 12.59 4.81 -5.30
C ILE A 22 12.77 4.13 -3.95
N GLU A 23 13.19 4.92 -2.95
CA GLU A 23 13.44 4.44 -1.60
C GLU A 23 12.71 5.32 -0.59
N LEU A 24 11.97 4.69 0.31
CA LEU A 24 11.22 5.35 1.36
C LEU A 24 11.75 4.91 2.71
N SER A 25 12.07 5.89 3.54
CA SER A 25 12.25 5.67 4.98
C SER A 25 10.91 5.33 5.65
N ALA A 26 10.96 4.83 6.89
CA ALA A 26 9.74 4.60 7.66
C ALA A 26 8.96 5.91 7.91
N VAL A 27 9.65 7.04 8.12
CA VAL A 27 9.03 8.36 8.27
C VAL A 27 8.36 8.80 6.98
N THR A 28 9.05 8.69 5.83
CA THR A 28 8.49 9.07 4.54
C THR A 28 7.23 8.27 4.24
N LEU A 29 7.27 6.95 4.45
CA LEU A 29 6.12 6.08 4.26
C LEU A 29 4.95 6.44 5.20
N ALA A 30 5.23 6.73 6.47
CA ALA A 30 4.21 7.15 7.43
C ALA A 30 3.58 8.51 7.06
N ASN A 31 4.38 9.46 6.57
CA ASN A 31 3.87 10.76 6.12
C ASN A 31 2.93 10.61 4.91
N TRP A 32 3.28 9.75 3.96
CA TRP A 32 2.39 9.45 2.83
C TRP A 32 1.11 8.77 3.31
N ALA A 33 1.20 7.76 4.19
CA ALA A 33 0.03 7.12 4.77
C ALA A 33 -0.88 8.10 5.52
N ALA A 34 -0.29 9.05 6.27
CA ALA A 34 -1.03 10.11 6.95
C ALA A 34 -1.78 11.01 5.98
N LYS A 35 -1.11 11.46 4.91
CA LYS A 35 -1.74 12.25 3.86
C LYS A 35 -2.87 11.49 3.17
N THR A 36 -2.66 10.20 2.87
CA THR A 36 -3.71 9.35 2.29
C THR A 36 -4.90 9.21 3.24
N GLY A 37 -4.66 8.93 4.53
CA GLY A 37 -5.75 8.83 5.50
C GLY A 37 -6.53 10.15 5.63
N ASN A 38 -5.84 11.30 5.64
CA ASN A 38 -6.48 12.62 5.66
C ASN A 38 -7.29 12.88 4.38
N LEU A 39 -6.76 12.54 3.20
CA LEU A 39 -7.51 12.60 1.93
C LEU A 39 -8.80 11.77 2.02
N LEU A 40 -8.67 10.49 2.40
CA LEU A 40 -9.79 9.57 2.48
C LEU A 40 -10.87 10.06 3.47
N ARG A 41 -10.47 10.53 4.65
CA ARG A 41 -11.41 10.95 5.70
C ARG A 41 -12.00 12.34 5.43
N ASP A 42 -11.15 13.31 5.11
CA ASP A 42 -11.52 14.72 5.16
C ASP A 42 -12.07 15.21 3.82
N GLU A 43 -11.68 14.60 2.69
CA GLU A 43 -12.15 14.95 1.35
C GLU A 43 -13.15 13.92 0.80
N LEU A 44 -12.85 12.62 0.91
CA LEU A 44 -13.71 11.56 0.37
C LEU A 44 -14.71 10.99 1.40
N GLY A 45 -14.72 11.51 2.63
CA GLY A 45 -15.72 11.19 3.65
C GLY A 45 -15.67 9.76 4.20
N ALA A 46 -14.57 9.03 4.02
CA ALA A 46 -14.42 7.67 4.55
C ALA A 46 -14.22 7.65 6.07
N GLY A 47 -14.64 6.55 6.69
CA GLY A 47 -14.43 6.27 8.10
C GLY A 47 -14.48 4.77 8.40
N PRO A 48 -14.63 4.38 9.67
CA PRO A 48 -14.52 2.98 10.08
C PRO A 48 -15.59 2.03 9.52
N ALA A 49 -16.69 2.54 8.97
CA ALA A 49 -17.69 1.73 8.28
C ALA A 49 -17.43 1.59 6.77
N SER A 50 -16.47 2.35 6.24
CA SER A 50 -16.21 2.43 4.81
C SER A 50 -15.38 1.26 4.31
N ARG A 51 -15.62 0.88 3.05
CA ARG A 51 -14.89 -0.14 2.31
C ARG A 51 -14.20 0.50 1.12
N VAL A 52 -12.89 0.31 1.02
CA VAL A 52 -12.03 0.93 0.02
C VAL A 52 -11.46 -0.15 -0.89
N ALA A 53 -11.88 -0.17 -2.15
CA ALA A 53 -11.33 -1.05 -3.17
C ALA A 53 -9.91 -0.61 -3.53
N ILE A 54 -8.96 -1.55 -3.48
CA ILE A 54 -7.54 -1.32 -3.77
C ILE A 54 -7.20 -2.06 -5.06
N LEU A 55 -7.40 -1.37 -6.19
CA LEU A 55 -7.14 -1.88 -7.53
C LEU A 55 -5.75 -1.45 -8.01
N LEU A 56 -4.75 -1.69 -7.16
CA LEU A 56 -3.37 -1.24 -7.35
C LEU A 56 -2.37 -2.41 -7.33
N PRO A 57 -1.25 -2.32 -8.07
CA PRO A 57 -0.21 -3.35 -8.05
C PRO A 57 0.60 -3.33 -6.74
N ALA A 58 1.51 -4.30 -6.58
CA ALA A 58 2.50 -4.29 -5.49
C ALA A 58 3.50 -3.14 -5.70
N HIS A 59 3.22 -2.00 -5.07
CA HIS A 59 3.92 -0.73 -5.27
C HIS A 59 4.06 0.03 -3.95
N TRP A 60 5.06 0.91 -3.83
CA TRP A 60 5.24 1.69 -2.61
C TRP A 60 4.05 2.62 -2.32
N GLN A 61 3.40 3.16 -3.35
CA GLN A 61 2.18 3.96 -3.19
C GLN A 61 1.03 3.10 -2.66
N THR A 62 0.90 1.85 -3.12
CA THR A 62 -0.10 0.90 -2.59
C THR A 62 0.12 0.64 -1.11
N ALA A 63 1.37 0.49 -0.66
CA ALA A 63 1.67 0.35 0.76
C ALA A 63 1.25 1.60 1.56
N ALA A 64 1.56 2.80 1.07
CA ALA A 64 1.14 4.05 1.72
C ALA A 64 -0.39 4.17 1.80
N VAL A 65 -1.08 3.85 0.70
CA VAL A 65 -2.54 3.81 0.61
C VAL A 65 -3.15 2.88 1.65
N LEU A 66 -2.70 1.63 1.70
CA LEU A 66 -3.20 0.63 2.64
C LEU A 66 -3.04 1.08 4.09
N PHE A 67 -1.86 1.63 4.44
CA PHE A 67 -1.65 2.17 5.78
C PHE A 67 -2.53 3.38 6.09
N GLY A 68 -2.84 4.22 5.09
CA GLY A 68 -3.78 5.34 5.23
C GLY A 68 -5.22 4.87 5.46
N VAL A 69 -5.68 3.86 4.72
CA VAL A 69 -6.99 3.21 4.90
C VAL A 69 -7.14 2.69 6.33
N TRP A 70 -6.14 1.98 6.85
CA TRP A 70 -6.21 1.44 8.20
C TRP A 70 -6.07 2.50 9.30
N TRP A 71 -5.40 3.62 9.04
CA TRP A 71 -5.31 4.73 10.00
C TRP A 71 -6.69 5.33 10.33
N ILE A 72 -7.58 5.37 9.34
CA ILE A 72 -8.95 5.86 9.48
C ILE A 72 -9.94 4.75 9.87
N GLY A 73 -9.43 3.53 10.09
CA GLY A 73 -10.19 2.38 10.53
C GLY A 73 -11.08 1.73 9.46
N ALA A 74 -10.89 2.08 8.18
CA ALA A 74 -11.66 1.53 7.07
C ALA A 74 -11.14 0.16 6.61
N GLU A 75 -11.99 -0.57 5.89
CA GLU A 75 -11.65 -1.88 5.32
C GLU A 75 -10.97 -1.74 3.96
N ALA A 76 -9.81 -2.37 3.77
CA ALA A 76 -9.21 -2.55 2.46
C ALA A 76 -9.79 -3.79 1.76
N VAL A 77 -10.24 -3.63 0.52
CA VAL A 77 -10.80 -4.70 -0.31
C VAL A 77 -9.90 -4.88 -1.54
N LEU A 78 -9.21 -6.01 -1.64
CA LEU A 78 -8.18 -6.26 -2.67
C LEU A 78 -8.71 -6.97 -3.92
N THR A 79 -9.91 -7.52 -3.86
CA THR A 79 -10.54 -8.21 -4.97
C THR A 79 -11.35 -7.23 -5.82
N GLY A 80 -11.65 -7.60 -7.07
CA GLY A 80 -12.60 -6.88 -7.94
C GLY A 80 -14.01 -6.81 -7.34
N PRO A 81 -15.05 -6.47 -8.15
CA PRO A 81 -16.38 -6.09 -7.66
C PRO A 81 -16.84 -6.92 -6.46
N ALA A 82 -16.96 -6.25 -5.32
CA ALA A 82 -17.34 -6.88 -4.06
C ALA A 82 -18.83 -6.68 -3.81
N GLU A 83 -19.42 -7.60 -3.05
CA GLU A 83 -20.77 -7.46 -2.50
C GLU A 83 -20.68 -7.42 -0.96
N PRO A 84 -21.11 -6.34 -0.29
CA PRO A 84 -21.69 -5.12 -0.86
C PRO A 84 -20.68 -4.34 -1.71
N ALA A 85 -21.11 -3.32 -2.46
CA ALA A 85 -20.20 -2.42 -3.18
C ALA A 85 -19.25 -1.68 -2.23
N CYS A 86 -18.14 -1.16 -2.76
CA CYS A 86 -17.23 -0.29 -2.01
C CYS A 86 -17.71 1.17 -2.05
N ASP A 87 -17.31 1.96 -1.04
CA ASP A 87 -17.62 3.40 -0.98
C ASP A 87 -16.61 4.21 -1.79
N ILE A 88 -15.36 3.72 -1.86
CA ILE A 88 -14.24 4.36 -2.56
C ILE A 88 -13.46 3.30 -3.33
N ALA A 89 -12.96 3.64 -4.52
CA ALA A 89 -11.96 2.86 -5.23
C ALA A 89 -10.68 3.67 -5.49
N LEU A 90 -9.54 3.04 -5.24
CA LEU A 90 -8.22 3.53 -5.57
C LEU A 90 -7.63 2.63 -6.65
N CYS A 91 -7.34 3.16 -7.83
CA CYS A 91 -6.96 2.34 -8.99
C CYS A 91 -5.85 2.98 -9.83
N THR A 92 -5.27 2.21 -10.75
CA THR A 92 -4.45 2.77 -11.84
C THR A 92 -5.35 3.23 -12.99
N PRO A 93 -4.86 4.04 -13.95
CA PRO A 93 -5.67 4.51 -15.07
C PRO A 93 -6.28 3.37 -15.90
N GLU A 94 -5.56 2.26 -16.04
CA GLU A 94 -5.98 1.09 -16.83
C GLU A 94 -7.13 0.31 -16.16
N ARG A 95 -7.38 0.55 -14.87
CA ARG A 95 -8.42 -0.12 -14.08
C ARG A 95 -9.55 0.81 -13.68
N LEU A 96 -9.68 1.97 -14.34
CA LEU A 96 -10.73 2.95 -14.03
C LEU A 96 -12.14 2.37 -14.22
N ASP A 97 -12.38 1.62 -15.31
CA ASP A 97 -13.69 1.00 -15.55
C ASP A 97 -14.04 -0.02 -14.45
N GLU A 98 -13.07 -0.83 -14.02
CA GLU A 98 -13.27 -1.78 -12.91
C GLU A 98 -13.48 -1.07 -11.56
N ALA A 99 -12.86 0.09 -11.37
CA ALA A 99 -13.03 0.91 -10.18
C ALA A 99 -14.44 1.52 -10.12
N ASP A 100 -14.95 2.00 -11.25
CA ASP A 100 -16.32 2.51 -11.38
C ASP A 100 -17.34 1.40 -11.10
N ASP A 101 -17.14 0.20 -11.65
CA ASP A 101 -17.98 -0.97 -11.36
C ASP A 101 -17.93 -1.41 -9.88
N ALA A 102 -16.81 -1.19 -9.19
CA ALA A 102 -16.63 -1.56 -7.79
C ALA A 102 -17.33 -0.59 -6.81
N VAL A 103 -17.66 0.63 -7.24
CA VAL A 103 -18.31 1.65 -6.43
C VAL A 103 -19.73 1.92 -6.92
N SER A 104 -20.74 1.74 -6.07
CA SER A 104 -22.14 1.99 -6.45
C SER A 104 -22.51 3.47 -6.31
N GLY A 105 -21.91 4.32 -7.16
CA GLY A 105 -22.01 5.79 -7.06
C GLY A 105 -21.11 6.39 -5.98
N GLY A 106 -20.03 5.69 -5.61
CA GLY A 106 -19.00 6.17 -4.69
C GLY A 106 -17.89 6.96 -5.40
N GLU A 107 -16.81 7.23 -4.66
CA GLU A 107 -15.69 8.05 -5.16
C GLU A 107 -14.59 7.19 -5.78
N VAL A 108 -14.00 7.67 -6.88
CA VAL A 108 -12.84 7.02 -7.51
C VAL A 108 -11.66 7.98 -7.50
N ALA A 109 -10.51 7.52 -6.98
CA ALA A 109 -9.24 8.24 -7.13
C ALA A 109 -8.19 7.40 -7.86
N VAL A 110 -7.58 8.00 -8.88
CA VAL A 110 -6.64 7.33 -9.77
C VAL A 110 -5.21 7.71 -9.43
N LEU A 111 -4.34 6.69 -9.35
CA LEU A 111 -2.93 6.81 -9.05
C LEU A 111 -2.13 6.62 -10.34
N SER A 112 -1.33 7.62 -10.70
CA SER A 112 -0.39 7.52 -11.83
C SER A 112 0.77 6.54 -11.58
N LEU A 113 0.99 6.16 -10.32
CA LEU A 113 2.15 5.41 -9.83
C LEU A 113 3.51 6.07 -10.10
N ASP A 114 3.56 7.28 -10.67
CA ASP A 114 4.80 7.99 -10.96
C ASP A 114 5.62 8.20 -9.66
N PRO A 115 6.94 7.96 -9.67
CA PRO A 115 7.78 8.03 -8.47
C PRO A 115 7.79 9.41 -7.81
N PHE A 116 7.57 10.46 -8.61
CA PHE A 116 7.50 11.84 -8.13
C PHE A 116 6.06 12.35 -8.02
N GLY A 117 5.09 11.47 -8.31
CA GLY A 117 3.64 11.65 -8.34
C GLY A 117 3.16 12.69 -9.35
N ARG A 118 3.68 12.66 -10.58
CA ARG A 118 3.02 13.38 -11.67
C ARG A 118 1.53 13.01 -11.73
N PRO A 119 0.63 13.95 -12.05
CA PRO A 119 -0.78 13.64 -12.23
C PRO A 119 -0.98 12.67 -13.40
N VAL A 120 -2.12 11.98 -13.39
CA VAL A 120 -2.60 11.19 -14.52
C VAL A 120 -2.99 12.14 -15.66
N PRO A 121 -2.45 11.97 -16.87
CA PRO A 121 -2.85 12.80 -18.01
C PRO A 121 -4.29 12.49 -18.42
N ASP A 122 -5.01 13.51 -18.88
CA ASP A 122 -6.33 13.39 -19.51
C ASP A 122 -7.40 12.66 -18.66
N LEU A 123 -7.31 12.78 -17.33
CA LEU A 123 -8.25 12.16 -16.40
C LEU A 123 -9.70 12.69 -16.61
N PRO A 124 -10.73 11.83 -16.66
CA PRO A 124 -12.11 12.27 -16.84
C PRO A 124 -12.58 13.26 -15.76
N ILE A 125 -13.47 14.18 -16.15
CA ILE A 125 -14.06 15.14 -15.21
C ILE A 125 -14.83 14.38 -14.13
N GLY A 126 -14.59 14.76 -12.87
CA GLY A 126 -15.24 14.16 -11.70
C GLY A 126 -14.46 13.00 -11.09
N VAL A 127 -13.40 12.51 -11.75
CA VAL A 127 -12.50 11.51 -11.16
C VAL A 127 -11.36 12.22 -10.42
N THR A 128 -11.05 11.74 -9.22
CA THR A 128 -10.00 12.35 -8.38
C THR A 128 -8.62 11.91 -8.85
N ASP A 129 -7.73 12.86 -9.11
CA ASP A 129 -6.31 12.56 -9.27
C ASP A 129 -5.66 12.45 -7.89
N TYR A 130 -5.24 11.24 -7.51
CA TYR A 130 -4.70 10.99 -6.17
C TYR A 130 -3.44 11.83 -5.92
N ALA A 131 -2.54 11.93 -6.90
CA ALA A 131 -1.22 12.51 -6.70
C ALA A 131 -1.25 14.02 -6.44
N THR A 132 -2.23 14.72 -7.00
CA THR A 132 -2.47 16.16 -6.75
C THR A 132 -3.29 16.37 -5.48
N ALA A 133 -4.33 15.57 -5.25
CA ALA A 133 -5.17 15.67 -4.07
C ALA A 133 -4.39 15.39 -2.77
N VAL A 134 -3.66 14.27 -2.71
CA VAL A 134 -2.98 13.82 -1.48
C VAL A 134 -1.92 14.79 -0.96
N ARG A 135 -1.28 15.59 -1.83
CA ARG A 135 -0.16 16.46 -1.42
C ARG A 135 -0.58 17.60 -0.51
N VAL A 136 -1.80 18.10 -0.69
CA VAL A 136 -2.31 19.25 0.07
C VAL A 136 -2.70 18.87 1.50
N HIS A 137 -2.88 17.57 1.77
CA HIS A 137 -3.24 17.06 3.09
C HIS A 137 -2.07 17.05 4.07
N GLY A 138 -2.37 17.10 5.37
CA GLY A 138 -1.36 17.07 6.43
C GLY A 138 -0.62 15.73 6.51
N ASP A 139 0.61 15.73 7.03
CA ASP A 139 1.39 14.51 7.31
C ASP A 139 1.25 14.00 8.75
N GLN A 140 0.36 14.62 9.52
CA GLN A 140 -0.10 14.16 10.83
C GLN A 140 -1.54 13.70 10.72
N ILE A 141 -1.88 12.65 11.44
CA ILE A 141 -3.22 12.08 11.46
C ILE A 141 -3.50 11.55 12.88
N VAL A 142 -4.78 11.46 13.28
CA VAL A 142 -5.24 10.82 14.53
C VAL A 142 -5.95 9.51 14.19
N ALA A 143 -5.58 8.43 14.89
CA ALA A 143 -5.98 7.08 14.52
C ALA A 143 -7.41 6.86 14.99
N GLU A 144 -8.19 6.17 14.18
CA GLU A 144 -9.55 5.82 14.56
C GLU A 144 -9.53 4.93 15.82
N ALA A 145 -10.25 5.36 16.85
CA ALA A 145 -10.25 4.70 18.15
C ALA A 145 -11.10 3.41 18.14
N ARG A 146 -12.09 3.33 17.24
CA ARG A 146 -12.95 2.16 17.05
C ARG A 146 -12.98 1.81 15.56
N PRO A 147 -11.90 1.19 15.04
CA PRO A 147 -11.84 0.82 13.64
C PRO A 147 -12.88 -0.24 13.32
N GLY A 148 -13.31 -0.29 12.06
CA GLY A 148 -14.05 -1.43 11.52
C GLY A 148 -13.11 -2.57 11.14
N PRO A 149 -13.58 -3.50 10.29
CA PRO A 149 -12.72 -4.50 9.68
C PRO A 149 -11.55 -3.85 8.92
N ALA A 150 -10.37 -4.46 8.99
CA ALA A 150 -9.18 -3.98 8.30
C ALA A 150 -9.01 -4.64 6.92
N LEU A 151 -9.25 -5.95 6.83
CA LEU A 151 -9.00 -6.73 5.61
C LEU A 151 -9.86 -8.00 5.61
N SER A 152 -10.72 -8.16 4.60
CA SER A 152 -11.59 -9.35 4.42
C SER A 152 -12.46 -9.68 5.63
N GLY A 153 -13.10 -8.67 6.19
CA GLY A 153 -13.97 -8.78 7.36
C GLY A 153 -13.24 -9.00 8.69
N ARG A 154 -11.90 -9.07 8.68
CA ARG A 154 -11.09 -9.33 9.88
C ARG A 154 -10.63 -8.06 10.55
N SER A 155 -10.48 -8.08 11.87
CA SER A 155 -9.99 -6.93 12.63
C SER A 155 -8.49 -6.70 12.42
N ALA A 156 -8.02 -5.49 12.78
CA ALA A 156 -6.58 -5.18 12.72
C ALA A 156 -5.75 -6.12 13.62
N GLU A 157 -6.28 -6.53 14.77
CA GLU A 157 -5.62 -7.47 15.68
C GLU A 157 -5.49 -8.88 15.07
N GLU A 158 -6.55 -9.34 14.40
CA GLU A 158 -6.55 -10.64 13.72
C GLU A 158 -5.55 -10.66 12.56
N VAL A 159 -5.54 -9.60 11.73
CA VAL A 159 -4.57 -9.46 10.63
C VAL A 159 -3.14 -9.38 11.18
N LEU A 160 -2.91 -8.66 12.28
CA LEU A 160 -1.60 -8.60 12.92
C LEU A 160 -1.16 -9.98 13.45
N ALA A 161 -2.07 -10.77 13.99
CA ALA A 161 -1.78 -12.14 14.42
C ALA A 161 -1.38 -13.05 13.25
N ASP A 162 -2.01 -12.89 12.08
CA ASP A 162 -1.59 -13.61 10.87
C ASP A 162 -0.20 -13.16 10.42
N CYS A 163 0.08 -11.86 10.45
CA CYS A 163 1.39 -11.31 10.10
C CYS A 163 2.48 -11.90 11.00
N GLN A 164 2.24 -11.99 12.30
CA GLN A 164 3.17 -12.60 13.26
C GLN A 164 3.35 -14.10 13.00
N SER A 165 2.27 -14.81 12.67
CA SER A 165 2.31 -16.24 12.36
C SER A 165 3.07 -16.52 11.06
N SER A 166 2.80 -15.76 10.00
CA SER A 166 3.51 -15.82 8.72
C SER A 166 5.00 -15.50 8.88
N ALA A 167 5.31 -14.41 9.61
CA ALA A 167 6.68 -14.04 9.90
C ALA A 167 7.43 -15.13 10.68
N ALA A 168 6.81 -15.73 11.70
CA ALA A 168 7.40 -16.83 12.46
C ALA A 168 7.62 -18.08 11.60
N ALA A 169 6.63 -18.48 10.79
CA ALA A 169 6.73 -19.62 9.89
C ALA A 169 7.87 -19.46 8.86
N ARG A 170 8.15 -18.23 8.44
CA ARG A 170 9.23 -17.88 7.52
C ARG A 170 10.53 -17.52 8.22
N GLY A 171 10.55 -17.46 9.56
CA GLY A 171 11.70 -17.05 10.35
C GLY A 171 12.18 -15.63 10.04
N LEU A 172 11.26 -14.70 9.76
CA LEU A 172 11.54 -13.29 9.52
C LEU A 172 11.86 -12.57 10.83
N THR A 173 12.77 -11.61 10.73
CA THR A 173 13.28 -10.81 11.85
C THR A 173 13.37 -9.33 11.46
N SER A 174 13.55 -8.46 12.46
CA SER A 174 13.77 -7.03 12.22
C SER A 174 15.06 -6.72 11.44
N SER A 175 16.02 -7.64 11.41
CA SER A 175 17.26 -7.51 10.62
C SER A 175 17.10 -7.91 9.15
N ASP A 176 15.95 -8.46 8.76
CA ASP A 176 15.76 -8.90 7.39
C ASP A 176 15.52 -7.73 6.42
N ARG A 177 16.27 -7.75 5.31
CA ARG A 177 16.02 -6.96 4.11
C ARG A 177 15.62 -7.91 3.00
N VAL A 178 14.32 -7.97 2.76
CA VAL A 178 13.66 -8.97 1.93
C VAL A 178 13.53 -8.45 0.50
N LEU A 179 14.05 -9.19 -0.47
CA LEU A 179 13.79 -8.97 -1.89
C LEU A 179 12.59 -9.82 -2.32
N SER A 180 11.59 -9.20 -2.97
CA SER A 180 10.47 -9.94 -3.54
C SER A 180 9.92 -9.28 -4.80
N GLY A 181 9.40 -10.11 -5.70
CA GLY A 181 8.59 -9.69 -6.85
C GLY A 181 7.14 -10.16 -6.76
N ALA A 182 6.70 -10.63 -5.58
CA ALA A 182 5.34 -11.13 -5.39
C ALA A 182 4.30 -10.00 -5.52
N SER A 183 3.13 -10.35 -6.06
CA SER A 183 1.95 -9.46 -6.09
C SER A 183 1.25 -9.42 -4.73
N TRP A 184 0.42 -8.39 -4.50
CA TRP A 184 -0.44 -8.27 -3.30
C TRP A 184 -1.92 -8.34 -3.65
N SER A 185 -2.28 -9.15 -4.66
CA SER A 185 -3.63 -9.20 -5.24
C SER A 185 -4.69 -9.85 -4.34
N GLY A 186 -4.27 -10.45 -3.22
CA GLY A 186 -5.16 -11.10 -2.28
C GLY A 186 -4.71 -10.92 -0.82
N PRO A 187 -5.61 -11.17 0.15
CA PRO A 187 -5.32 -10.92 1.57
C PRO A 187 -4.12 -11.71 2.09
N ALA A 188 -4.02 -13.00 1.71
CA ALA A 188 -2.92 -13.85 2.13
C ALA A 188 -1.60 -13.39 1.51
N GLU A 189 -1.60 -13.06 0.22
CA GLU A 189 -0.44 -12.54 -0.50
C GLU A 189 0.03 -11.20 0.05
N LEU A 190 -0.90 -10.31 0.44
CA LEU A 190 -0.56 -9.03 1.08
C LEU A 190 0.06 -9.23 2.47
N VAL A 191 -0.53 -10.13 3.28
CA VAL A 191 0.01 -10.49 4.60
C VAL A 191 1.43 -11.02 4.45
N ASP A 192 1.63 -11.96 3.53
CA ASP A 192 2.90 -12.61 3.30
C ASP A 192 3.96 -11.69 2.67
N GLY A 193 3.58 -10.91 1.67
CA GLY A 193 4.48 -10.12 0.82
C GLY A 193 4.81 -8.73 1.36
N LEU A 194 4.00 -8.18 2.26
CA LEU A 194 4.22 -6.86 2.84
C LEU A 194 4.10 -6.88 4.37
N LEU A 195 2.95 -7.29 4.90
CA LEU A 195 2.62 -6.97 6.30
C LEU A 195 3.43 -7.79 7.31
N ALA A 196 3.72 -9.06 7.03
CA ALA A 196 4.58 -9.89 7.87
C ALA A 196 6.00 -9.31 8.00
N ILE A 197 6.55 -8.78 6.91
CA ILE A 197 7.87 -8.12 6.88
C ILE A 197 7.83 -6.85 7.74
N MET A 198 6.79 -6.03 7.56
CA MET A 198 6.64 -4.77 8.30
C MET A 198 6.35 -4.99 9.79
N ALA A 199 5.60 -6.03 10.14
CA ALA A 199 5.21 -6.38 11.51
C ALA A 199 6.42 -6.75 12.38
N VAL A 200 7.41 -7.46 11.83
CA VAL A 200 8.68 -7.74 12.54
C VAL A 200 9.66 -6.57 12.48
N GLY A 201 9.35 -5.51 11.74
CA GLY A 201 10.24 -4.38 11.54
C GLY A 201 11.38 -4.65 10.56
N GLY A 202 11.21 -5.60 9.64
CA GLY A 202 12.11 -5.81 8.49
C GLY A 202 11.86 -4.78 7.38
N SER A 203 12.69 -4.80 6.34
CA SER A 203 12.56 -3.90 5.18
C SER A 203 12.33 -4.69 3.90
N LEU A 204 11.64 -4.07 2.93
CA LEU A 204 11.26 -4.70 1.67
C LEU A 204 11.98 -4.01 0.50
N VAL A 205 12.51 -4.81 -0.42
CA VAL A 205 12.93 -4.44 -1.76
C VAL A 205 11.91 -5.08 -2.70
N GLN A 206 10.91 -4.31 -3.12
CA GLN A 206 9.86 -4.76 -4.04
C GLN A 206 10.30 -4.52 -5.48
N VAL A 207 10.12 -5.52 -6.34
CA VAL A 207 10.49 -5.44 -7.76
C VAL A 207 9.29 -5.75 -8.63
N ALA A 208 8.90 -4.79 -9.48
CA ALA A 208 8.03 -5.03 -10.61
C ALA A 208 8.84 -5.40 -11.86
N ASN A 209 8.21 -6.17 -12.76
CA ASN A 209 8.78 -6.56 -14.06
C ASN A 209 10.20 -7.15 -13.98
N ALA A 210 10.47 -7.94 -12.94
CA ALA A 210 11.81 -8.34 -12.54
C ALA A 210 12.65 -8.94 -13.68
N ASP A 211 13.83 -8.37 -13.92
CA ASP A 211 14.85 -8.96 -14.77
C ASP A 211 15.75 -9.90 -13.94
N PRO A 212 15.73 -11.22 -14.21
CA PRO A 212 16.58 -12.17 -13.48
C PRO A 212 18.07 -11.87 -13.59
N THR A 213 18.52 -11.22 -14.67
CA THR A 213 19.94 -10.89 -14.87
C THR A 213 20.40 -9.76 -13.95
N ALA A 214 19.49 -8.90 -13.48
CA ALA A 214 19.78 -7.82 -12.54
C ALA A 214 19.76 -8.27 -11.07
N GLN A 215 19.22 -9.46 -10.77
CA GLN A 215 18.93 -9.90 -9.40
C GLN A 215 20.18 -9.96 -8.51
N THR A 216 21.28 -10.57 -8.98
CA THR A 216 22.52 -10.67 -8.19
C THR A 216 23.06 -9.30 -7.82
N ARG A 217 23.12 -8.37 -8.80
CA ARG A 217 23.56 -7.00 -8.56
C ARG A 217 22.66 -6.28 -7.55
N ARG A 218 21.34 -6.52 -7.62
CA ARG A 218 20.37 -5.93 -6.70
C ARG A 218 20.55 -6.45 -5.28
N ILE A 219 20.75 -7.76 -5.11
CA ILE A 219 21.03 -8.38 -3.80
C ILE A 219 22.24 -7.72 -3.14
N GLU A 220 23.33 -7.53 -3.90
CA GLU A 220 24.55 -6.88 -3.41
C GLU A 220 24.33 -5.39 -3.08
N THR A 221 23.72 -4.64 -4.01
CA THR A 221 23.50 -3.20 -3.88
C THR A 221 22.62 -2.87 -2.68
N GLU A 222 21.51 -3.61 -2.55
CA GLU A 222 20.51 -3.38 -1.52
C GLU A 222 20.83 -4.14 -0.23
N LYS A 223 21.94 -4.89 -0.17
CA LYS A 223 22.33 -5.70 1.01
C LYS A 223 21.20 -6.62 1.46
N VAL A 224 20.56 -7.28 0.49
CA VAL A 224 19.45 -8.21 0.73
C VAL A 224 19.94 -9.37 1.58
N THR A 225 19.21 -9.65 2.66
CA THR A 225 19.51 -10.79 3.54
C THR A 225 18.62 -12.00 3.23
N ARG A 226 17.54 -11.78 2.48
CA ARG A 226 16.53 -12.80 2.20
C ARG A 226 15.83 -12.54 0.87
N VAL A 227 15.59 -13.59 0.10
CA VAL A 227 14.78 -13.54 -1.14
C VAL A 227 13.53 -14.37 -0.91
N LEU A 228 12.36 -13.80 -1.19
CA LEU A 228 11.04 -14.45 -1.09
C LEU A 228 10.29 -14.37 -2.41
#